data_AF-A0A844M634-F1
#
_entry.id   AF-A0A844M634-F1
#
_cell.length_a   1.000
_cell.length_b   1.000
_cell.length_c   1.000
_cell.angle_alpha   90.00
_cell.angle_beta   90.00
_cell.angle_gamma   90.00
#
_symmetry.space_group_name_H-M   'P 1'
#
loop_
_entity.id
_entity.type
_entity.pdbx_description
1 polymer ?
#
loop_
_entity_poly.entity_id
_entity_poly.type
_entity_poly.pdbx_seq_one_letter_code
_entity_poly.pdbx_strand_id
1 'polypeptide(L)'
;MNYPEIVPVNFCQSIVKQNFFIKLKFIDWQAIFLRLMRSDESYKLTLTQIKFAIHRYRLFLFLVHEYPCLKMVPNQEIDTVLHAHIADFNQFKQDCQNLFNAYLTHNPEVGIRGDVERQEWLIAFAHTYRLFEQNFGKYTMGSSIAACCEILFESK
;
A
#
# COMPACT_ATOMS: atom_id res chain seq x y z
N MET A 1 -34.08 22.61 21.21
CA MET A 1 -33.51 21.60 20.29
C MET A 1 -32.03 21.89 20.17
N ASN A 2 -31.18 21.09 20.82
CA ASN A 2 -29.72 21.21 20.68
C ASN A 2 -29.31 20.51 19.38
N TYR A 3 -28.96 21.28 18.36
CA TYR A 3 -28.20 20.73 17.24
C TYR A 3 -26.79 20.40 17.73
N PRO A 4 -26.23 19.22 17.41
CA PRO A 4 -24.84 18.92 17.76
C PRO A 4 -23.91 19.89 17.04
N GLU A 5 -22.91 20.39 17.76
CA GLU A 5 -21.87 21.26 17.21
C GLU A 5 -21.24 20.63 15.97
N ILE A 6 -21.12 21.41 14.89
CA ILE A 6 -20.54 20.97 13.63
C ILE A 6 -19.06 20.70 13.88
N VAL A 7 -18.67 19.42 13.91
CA VAL A 7 -17.27 19.02 14.00
C VAL A 7 -16.54 19.48 12.73
N PRO A 8 -15.45 20.27 12.83
CA PRO A 8 -14.73 20.73 11.65
C PRO A 8 -14.19 19.55 10.84
N VAL A 9 -14.35 19.59 9.51
CA VAL A 9 -13.90 18.53 8.60
C VAL A 9 -12.40 18.19 8.79
N ASN A 10 -11.56 19.21 9.03
CA ASN A 10 -10.12 19.04 9.27
C ASN A 10 -9.82 18.24 10.55
N PHE A 11 -10.68 18.37 11.57
CA PHE A 11 -10.54 17.63 12.83
C PHE A 11 -10.88 16.15 12.61
N CYS A 12 -11.98 15.86 11.90
CA CYS A 12 -12.35 14.49 11.52
C CYS A 12 -11.26 13.81 10.67
N GLN A 13 -10.69 14.53 9.69
CA GLN A 13 -9.59 14.01 8.87
C GLN A 13 -8.35 13.66 9.70
N SER A 14 -7.99 14.47 10.70
CA SER A 14 -6.89 14.16 11.62
C SER A 14 -7.14 12.90 12.44
N ILE A 15 -8.37 12.71 12.96
CA ILE A 15 -8.75 11.52 13.72
C ILE A 15 -8.72 10.26 12.85
N VAL A 16 -9.25 10.32 11.63
CA VAL A 16 -9.24 9.19 10.69
C VAL A 16 -7.80 8.74 10.40
N LYS A 17 -6.90 9.70 10.13
CA LYS A 17 -5.47 9.42 9.91
C LYS A 17 -4.81 8.80 11.14
N GLN A 18 -5.06 9.33 12.34
CA GLN A 18 -4.52 8.77 13.58
C GLN A 18 -5.02 7.33 13.80
N ASN A 19 -6.30 7.08 13.58
CA ASN A 19 -6.90 5.75 13.71
C ASN A 19 -6.27 4.75 12.73
N PHE A 20 -6.00 5.17 11.49
CA PHE A 20 -5.26 4.34 10.54
C PHE A 20 -3.88 3.94 11.08
N PHE A 21 -3.09 4.89 11.59
CA PHE A 21 -1.77 4.58 12.13
C PHE A 21 -1.81 3.73 13.41
N ILE A 22 -2.87 3.84 14.23
CA ILE A 22 -3.10 2.94 15.35
C ILE A 22 -3.32 1.51 14.84
N LYS A 23 -4.22 1.33 13.87
CA LYS A 23 -4.52 0.02 13.24
C LYS A 23 -3.29 -0.59 12.56
N LEU A 24 -2.49 0.23 11.88
CA LEU A 24 -1.27 -0.17 11.19
C LEU A 24 -0.22 -0.79 12.13
N LYS A 25 -0.22 -0.44 13.42
CA LYS A 25 0.69 -1.05 14.41
C LYS A 25 0.34 -2.49 14.74
N PHE A 26 -0.88 -2.95 14.47
CA PHE A 26 -1.34 -4.31 14.78
C PHE A 26 -0.95 -5.35 13.73
N ILE A 27 -0.49 -4.92 12.54
CA ILE A 27 0.09 -5.85 11.56
C ILE A 27 1.37 -6.46 12.15
N ASP A 28 1.53 -7.78 12.00
CA ASP A 28 2.75 -8.47 12.39
C ASP A 28 3.89 -8.21 11.39
N TRP A 29 4.51 -7.04 11.55
CA TRP A 29 5.67 -6.63 10.75
C TRP A 29 6.87 -7.56 10.90
N GLN A 30 6.97 -8.27 12.04
CA GLN A 30 8.07 -9.21 12.28
C GLN A 30 7.89 -10.46 11.43
N ALA A 31 6.66 -10.97 11.31
CA ALA A 31 6.35 -12.09 10.42
C ALA A 31 6.63 -11.74 8.95
N ILE A 32 6.19 -10.56 8.49
CA ILE A 32 6.46 -10.07 7.13
C ILE A 32 7.98 -9.96 6.91
N PHE A 33 8.70 -9.36 7.85
CA PHE A 33 10.17 -9.24 7.78
C PHE A 33 10.87 -10.60 7.70
N LEU A 34 10.46 -11.58 8.51
CA LEU A 34 11.03 -12.94 8.48
C LEU A 34 10.75 -13.66 7.16
N ARG A 35 9.57 -13.46 6.57
CA ARG A 35 9.25 -13.99 5.23
C ARG A 35 10.12 -13.36 4.16
N LEU A 36 10.29 -12.03 4.21
CA LEU A 36 11.21 -11.30 3.33
C LEU A 36 12.66 -11.75 3.50
N MET A 37 13.10 -12.18 4.68
CA MET A 37 14.47 -12.70 4.83
C MET A 37 14.65 -14.12 4.26
N ARG A 38 13.55 -14.86 4.03
CA ARG A 38 13.56 -16.27 3.63
C ARG A 38 13.19 -16.49 2.16
N SER A 39 12.63 -15.49 1.49
CA SER A 39 12.19 -15.60 0.09
C SER A 39 13.38 -15.59 -0.89
N ASP A 40 13.34 -16.43 -1.91
CA ASP A 40 14.31 -16.39 -3.01
C ASP A 40 14.21 -15.09 -3.85
N GLU A 41 13.02 -14.46 -3.87
CA GLU A 41 12.77 -13.17 -4.54
C GLU A 41 13.51 -11.99 -3.90
N SER A 42 13.85 -12.08 -2.62
CA SER A 42 14.54 -11.03 -1.86
C SER A 42 16.04 -11.31 -1.70
N TYR A 43 16.58 -12.39 -2.28
CA TYR A 43 17.94 -12.90 -2.05
C TYR A 43 19.08 -11.88 -2.30
N LYS A 44 18.75 -10.71 -2.84
CA LYS A 44 19.68 -9.60 -3.11
C LYS A 44 19.49 -8.35 -2.22
N LEU A 45 18.50 -8.34 -1.33
CA LEU A 45 18.21 -7.17 -0.48
C LEU A 45 18.98 -7.24 0.85
N THR A 46 19.73 -6.19 1.13
CA THR A 46 20.34 -5.96 2.46
C THR A 46 19.26 -5.73 3.52
N LEU A 47 19.59 -5.97 4.79
CA LEU A 47 18.70 -5.67 5.92
C LEU A 47 18.19 -4.22 5.90
N THR A 48 19.04 -3.28 5.48
CA THR A 48 18.69 -1.87 5.32
C THR A 48 17.64 -1.67 4.22
N GLN A 49 17.81 -2.32 3.07
CA GLN A 49 16.83 -2.26 1.97
C GLN A 49 15.48 -2.86 2.38
N ILE A 50 15.47 -3.99 3.10
CA ILE A 50 14.23 -4.58 3.63
C ILE A 50 13.49 -3.60 4.55
N LYS A 51 14.21 -2.92 5.46
CA LYS A 51 13.61 -1.92 6.36
C LYS A 51 13.01 -0.75 5.58
N PHE A 52 13.70 -0.26 4.54
CA PHE A 52 13.17 0.80 3.68
C PHE A 52 11.95 0.33 2.88
N ALA A 53 11.97 -0.88 2.33
CA ALA A 53 10.84 -1.45 1.60
C ALA A 53 9.61 -1.59 2.51
N ILE A 54 9.77 -2.11 3.73
CA ILE A 54 8.67 -2.18 4.72
C ILE A 54 8.15 -0.79 5.07
N HIS A 55 9.03 0.18 5.26
CA HIS A 55 8.63 1.56 5.51
C HIS A 55 7.80 2.13 4.34
N ARG A 56 8.25 1.94 3.10
CA ARG A 56 7.53 2.37 1.90
C ARG A 56 6.19 1.66 1.72
N TYR A 57 6.13 0.38 2.04
CA TYR A 57 4.88 -0.39 2.02
C TYR A 57 3.87 0.13 3.06
N ARG A 58 4.31 0.57 4.24
CA ARG A 58 3.45 1.24 5.22
C ARG A 58 2.86 2.55 4.70
N LEU A 59 3.67 3.34 4.00
CA LEU A 59 3.22 4.57 3.33
C LEU A 59 2.26 4.26 2.18
N PHE A 60 2.52 3.19 1.43
CA PHE A 60 1.65 2.71 0.37
C PHE A 60 0.26 2.33 0.89
N LEU A 61 0.18 1.56 1.99
CA LEU A 61 -1.10 1.22 2.63
C LEU A 61 -1.87 2.46 3.10
N PHE A 62 -1.18 3.51 3.56
CA PHE A 62 -1.82 4.78 3.89
C PHE A 62 -2.45 5.43 2.66
N LEU A 63 -1.75 5.45 1.52
CA LEU A 63 -2.33 5.99 0.28
C LEU A 63 -3.54 5.18 -0.20
N VAL A 64 -3.49 3.85 -0.09
CA VAL A 64 -4.65 2.98 -0.40
C VAL A 64 -5.84 3.32 0.51
N HIS A 65 -5.60 3.64 1.78
CA HIS A 65 -6.65 4.09 2.71
C HIS A 65 -7.22 5.46 2.35
N GLU A 66 -6.37 6.43 2.03
CA GLU A 66 -6.79 7.81 1.75
C GLU A 66 -7.48 7.95 0.37
N TYR A 67 -7.14 7.08 -0.57
CA TYR A 67 -7.63 7.14 -1.95
C TYR A 67 -8.21 5.80 -2.42
N PRO A 68 -9.26 5.27 -1.76
CA PRO A 68 -9.79 3.93 -2.02
C PRO A 68 -10.40 3.77 -3.42
N CYS A 69 -10.75 4.87 -4.09
CA CYS A 69 -11.31 4.86 -5.45
C CYS A 69 -10.25 4.89 -6.55
N LEU A 70 -8.96 4.97 -6.20
CA LEU A 70 -7.88 5.03 -7.19
C LEU A 70 -7.19 3.67 -7.31
N LYS A 71 -6.92 3.27 -8.55
CA LYS A 71 -5.99 2.16 -8.83
C LYS A 71 -4.59 2.56 -8.38
N MET A 72 -3.96 1.71 -7.59
CA MET A 72 -2.60 1.93 -7.10
C MET A 72 -1.66 0.88 -7.69
N VAL A 73 -0.53 1.35 -8.23
CA VAL A 73 0.53 0.50 -8.78
C VAL A 73 1.78 0.71 -7.92
N PRO A 74 2.22 -0.31 -7.15
CA PRO A 74 3.44 -0.21 -6.36
C PRO A 74 4.67 -0.23 -7.26
N ASN A 75 5.83 0.16 -6.70
CA ASN A 75 7.11 -0.20 -7.31
C ASN A 75 7.54 -1.59 -6.85
N GLN A 76 8.59 -2.14 -7.47
CA GLN A 76 9.06 -3.50 -7.20
C GLN A 76 9.38 -3.78 -5.72
N GLU A 77 9.95 -2.81 -5.00
CA GLU A 77 10.25 -2.99 -3.58
C GLU A 77 9.00 -3.09 -2.72
N ILE A 78 8.02 -2.22 -2.96
CA ILE A 78 6.73 -2.24 -2.27
C ILE A 78 5.99 -3.55 -2.59
N ASP A 79 6.02 -3.98 -3.85
CA ASP A 79 5.41 -5.23 -4.32
C ASP A 79 6.04 -6.47 -3.67
N THR A 80 7.36 -6.47 -3.48
CA THR A 80 8.05 -7.57 -2.76
C THR A 80 7.53 -7.72 -1.33
N VAL A 81 7.31 -6.59 -0.62
CA VAL A 81 6.71 -6.62 0.73
C VAL A 81 5.25 -7.06 0.68
N LEU A 82 4.51 -6.63 -0.33
CA LEU A 82 3.13 -7.04 -0.53
C LEU A 82 3.01 -8.56 -0.75
N HIS A 83 3.84 -9.16 -1.60
CA HIS A 83 3.89 -10.62 -1.76
C HIS A 83 4.20 -11.33 -0.45
N ALA A 84 5.18 -10.84 0.32
CA ALA A 84 5.49 -11.40 1.63
C ALA A 84 4.35 -11.24 2.64
N HIS A 85 3.49 -10.24 2.49
CA HIS A 85 2.30 -10.04 3.31
C HIS A 85 1.16 -10.98 2.88
N ILE A 86 0.89 -11.09 1.58
CA ILE A 86 -0.13 -11.97 0.98
C ILE A 86 0.17 -13.46 1.21
N ALA A 87 1.45 -13.83 1.35
CA ALA A 87 1.88 -15.21 1.58
C ALA A 87 1.17 -15.89 2.77
N ASP A 88 0.72 -15.11 3.76
CA ASP A 88 -0.26 -15.56 4.76
C ASP A 88 -1.62 -14.92 4.45
N PHE A 89 -2.38 -15.56 3.56
CA PHE A 89 -3.61 -15.00 3.01
C PHE A 89 -4.69 -14.75 4.07
N ASN A 90 -4.74 -15.59 5.12
CA ASN A 90 -5.72 -15.43 6.20
C ASN A 90 -5.38 -14.20 7.05
N GLN A 91 -4.11 -14.03 7.43
CA GLN A 91 -3.67 -12.85 8.16
C GLN A 91 -3.84 -11.58 7.30
N PHE A 92 -3.45 -11.64 6.03
CA PHE A 92 -3.59 -10.52 5.09
C PHE A 92 -5.04 -10.03 4.99
N LYS A 93 -6.01 -10.96 4.89
CA LYS A 93 -7.44 -10.62 4.88
C LYS A 93 -7.91 -9.93 6.16
N GLN A 94 -7.45 -10.42 7.32
CA GLN A 94 -7.79 -9.80 8.61
C GLN A 94 -7.18 -8.39 8.73
N ASP A 95 -5.94 -8.23 8.28
CA ASP A 95 -5.25 -6.94 8.27
C ASP A 95 -5.97 -5.95 7.34
N CYS A 96 -6.38 -6.39 6.15
CA CYS A 96 -7.17 -5.57 5.23
C CYS A 96 -8.53 -5.16 5.84
N GLN A 97 -9.24 -6.09 6.47
CA GLN A 97 -10.49 -5.78 7.18
C GLN A 97 -10.26 -4.74 8.29
N ASN A 98 -9.21 -4.90 9.09
CA ASN A 98 -8.91 -3.98 10.17
C ASN A 98 -8.57 -2.57 9.65
N LEU A 99 -7.71 -2.48 8.64
CA LEU A 99 -7.22 -1.22 8.07
C LEU A 99 -8.29 -0.48 7.27
N PHE A 100 -8.95 -1.20 6.37
CA PHE A 100 -9.75 -0.61 5.29
C PHE A 100 -11.25 -0.88 5.43
N ASN A 101 -11.65 -1.78 6.33
CA ASN A 101 -13.01 -2.32 6.38
C ASN A 101 -13.45 -2.93 5.03
N ALA A 102 -12.49 -3.42 4.26
CA ALA A 102 -12.62 -3.91 2.89
C ALA A 102 -11.52 -4.93 2.59
N TYR A 103 -11.55 -5.52 1.40
CA TYR A 103 -10.49 -6.41 0.93
C TYR A 103 -9.68 -5.75 -0.17
N LEU A 104 -8.40 -6.08 -0.21
CA LEU A 104 -7.51 -5.72 -1.31
C LEU A 104 -7.27 -6.96 -2.17
N THR A 105 -7.46 -6.81 -3.47
CA THR A 105 -7.13 -7.85 -4.46
C THR A 105 -5.86 -7.42 -5.20
N HIS A 106 -4.84 -8.28 -5.18
CA HIS A 106 -3.62 -8.12 -5.96
C HIS A 106 -3.78 -8.86 -7.28
N ASN A 107 -3.53 -8.16 -8.39
CA ASN A 107 -3.58 -8.71 -9.74
C ASN A 107 -2.15 -8.80 -10.31
N PRO A 108 -1.56 -10.01 -10.42
CA PRO A 108 -0.12 -10.19 -10.64
C PRO A 108 0.38 -10.09 -12.10
N GLU A 109 -0.41 -9.65 -13.08
CA GLU A 109 0.02 -9.61 -14.49
C GLU A 109 -0.35 -8.33 -15.27
N VAL A 110 -0.46 -7.20 -14.58
CA VAL A 110 -0.88 -5.95 -15.23
C VAL A 110 0.30 -5.28 -15.95
N GLY A 111 0.08 -4.88 -17.21
CA GLY A 111 1.07 -4.14 -18.02
C GLY A 111 1.91 -5.01 -18.95
N ILE A 112 1.57 -6.30 -19.08
CA ILE A 112 2.26 -7.27 -19.94
C ILE A 112 1.50 -7.48 -21.27
N ARG A 113 0.18 -7.20 -21.32
CA ARG A 113 -0.69 -7.58 -22.45
C ARG A 113 -1.19 -6.36 -23.24
N GLY A 114 -0.55 -6.09 -24.37
CA GLY A 114 -1.02 -5.10 -25.34
C GLY A 114 -0.75 -3.64 -24.94
N ASP A 115 -0.67 -2.76 -25.95
CA ASP A 115 -0.17 -1.40 -25.77
C ASP A 115 -1.10 -0.50 -24.93
N VAL A 116 -2.41 -0.73 -24.98
CA VAL A 116 -3.40 0.06 -24.24
C VAL A 116 -3.33 -0.21 -22.73
N GLU A 117 -3.33 -1.48 -22.31
CA GLU A 117 -3.20 -1.87 -20.90
C GLU A 117 -1.90 -1.33 -20.30
N ARG A 118 -0.80 -1.41 -21.08
CA ARG A 118 0.49 -0.87 -20.67
C ARG A 118 0.47 0.64 -20.45
N GLN A 119 -0.24 1.40 -21.29
CA GLN A 119 -0.38 2.84 -21.11
C GLN A 119 -1.19 3.18 -19.86
N GLU A 120 -2.33 2.51 -19.64
CA GLU A 120 -3.15 2.70 -18.44
C GLU A 120 -2.37 2.38 -17.15
N TRP A 121 -1.60 1.30 -17.16
CA TRP A 121 -0.71 0.91 -16.06
C TRP A 121 0.37 1.96 -15.79
N LEU A 122 1.04 2.49 -16.83
CA LEU A 122 2.03 3.56 -16.67
C LEU A 122 1.43 4.84 -16.08
N ILE A 123 0.21 5.19 -16.50
CA ILE A 123 -0.52 6.35 -15.95
C ILE A 123 -0.84 6.11 -14.47
N ALA A 124 -1.35 4.93 -14.11
CA ALA A 124 -1.66 4.59 -12.72
C ALA A 124 -0.41 4.57 -11.83
N PHE A 125 0.73 4.10 -12.34
CA PHE A 125 2.01 4.19 -11.65
C PHE A 125 2.46 5.63 -11.44
N ALA A 126 2.41 6.46 -12.49
CA ALA A 126 2.75 7.88 -12.38
C ALA A 126 1.87 8.62 -11.36
N HIS A 127 0.59 8.26 -11.29
CA HIS A 127 -0.34 8.78 -10.28
C HIS A 127 0.06 8.33 -8.87
N THR A 128 0.36 7.05 -8.68
CA THR A 128 0.82 6.52 -7.39
C THR A 128 2.10 7.23 -6.92
N TYR A 129 3.07 7.40 -7.82
CA TYR A 129 4.32 8.12 -7.54
C TYR A 129 4.06 9.57 -7.11
N ARG A 130 3.17 10.27 -7.82
CA ARG A 130 2.81 11.64 -7.49
C ARG A 130 2.14 11.75 -6.12
N LEU A 131 1.29 10.80 -5.75
CA LEU A 131 0.65 10.76 -4.44
C LEU A 131 1.67 10.55 -3.31
N PHE A 132 2.70 9.73 -3.53
CA PHE A 132 3.83 9.60 -2.60
C PHE A 132 4.52 10.96 -2.38
N GLU A 133 4.88 11.65 -3.45
CA GLU A 133 5.56 12.93 -3.35
C GLU A 133 4.70 14.01 -2.66
N GLN A 134 3.41 14.04 -2.98
CA GLN A 134 2.47 15.00 -2.39
C GLN A 134 2.25 14.78 -0.89
N ASN A 135 2.19 13.52 -0.44
CA ASN A 135 1.87 13.20 0.95
C ASN A 135 3.11 13.11 1.85
N PHE A 136 4.27 12.73 1.31
CA PHE A 136 5.44 12.39 2.13
C PHE A 136 6.72 13.14 1.70
N GLY A 137 6.70 13.83 0.57
CA GLY A 137 7.86 14.52 0.00
C GLY A 137 8.59 13.71 -1.07
N LYS A 138 9.53 14.37 -1.74
CA LYS A 138 10.24 13.85 -2.92
C LYS A 138 11.06 12.59 -2.59
N TYR A 139 11.15 11.69 -3.56
CA TYR A 139 11.95 10.44 -3.50
C TYR A 139 11.51 9.41 -2.44
N THR A 140 10.36 9.60 -1.80
CA THR A 140 9.88 8.72 -0.72
C THR A 140 9.53 7.32 -1.21
N MET A 141 8.94 7.20 -2.40
CA MET A 141 8.65 5.90 -3.03
C MET A 141 9.92 5.11 -3.35
N GLY A 142 11.09 5.75 -3.44
CA GLY A 142 12.35 5.13 -3.88
C GLY A 142 12.58 5.23 -5.38
N SER A 143 13.62 4.57 -5.88
CA SER A 143 14.07 4.62 -7.27
C SER A 143 13.73 3.37 -8.08
N SER A 144 13.11 2.37 -7.46
CA SER A 144 12.73 1.13 -8.12
C SER A 144 11.60 1.36 -9.13
N ILE A 145 11.64 0.61 -10.24
CA ILE A 145 10.64 0.70 -11.32
C ILE A 145 9.27 0.18 -10.87
N ALA A 146 8.23 0.52 -11.62
CA ALA A 146 6.88 0.01 -11.43
C ALA A 146 6.87 -1.53 -11.42
N ALA A 147 6.12 -2.12 -10.50
CA ALA A 147 5.85 -3.55 -10.49
C ALA A 147 4.74 -3.88 -11.51
N CYS A 148 4.80 -5.07 -12.11
CA CYS A 148 3.78 -5.55 -13.05
C CYS A 148 2.51 -6.03 -12.32
N CYS A 149 1.97 -5.21 -11.43
CA CYS A 149 0.80 -5.53 -10.64
C CYS A 149 -0.04 -4.28 -10.35
N GLU A 150 -1.31 -4.49 -10.02
CA GLU A 150 -2.18 -3.44 -9.46
C GLU A 150 -2.87 -3.96 -8.19
N ILE A 151 -3.23 -3.04 -7.31
CA ILE A 151 -4.14 -3.31 -6.20
C ILE A 151 -5.50 -2.67 -6.49
N LEU A 152 -6.54 -3.48 -6.32
CA LEU A 152 -7.93 -3.06 -6.40
C LEU A 152 -8.56 -3.12 -5.00
N PHE A 153 -9.34 -2.09 -4.70
CA PHE A 153 -10.15 -2.01 -3.48
C PHE A 153 -11.51 -2.64 -3.74
N GLU A 154 -11.85 -3.70 -3.02
CA GLU A 154 -13.16 -4.35 -3.10
C GLU A 154 -13.98 -4.01 -1.86
N SER A 155 -14.98 -3.14 -2.04
CA SER A 155 -16.02 -2.95 -1.02
C SER A 155 -16.93 -4.18 -0.97
N LYS A 156 -17.32 -4.57 0.24
CA LYS A 156 -18.34 -5.61 0.45
C LYS A 156 -19.65 -5.30 -0.28
#